data_AF-A0A1A3U5S2-F1
#
_entry.id   AF-A0A1A3U5S2-F1
#
_cell.length_a   1.000
_cell.length_b   1.000
_cell.length_c   1.000
_cell.angle_alpha   90.00
_cell.angle_beta   90.00
_cell.angle_gamma   90.00
#
_symmetry.space_group_name_H-M   'P 1'
#
loop_
_entity.id
_entity.type
_entity.pdbx_description
1 polymer ?
#
loop_
_entity_poly.entity_id
_entity_poly.type
_entity_poly.pdbx_seq_one_letter_code
_entity_poly.pdbx_strand_id
1 'polypeptide(L)'
;MTASDDPENPDRLRFLAGYLAGRTVGVSRAPAGEPAYTDGRVVFVSAGAGCAQQRREVLVQGALLGARSLDTRLVKALRSRPSVARRYLALEGDRVLAELADRLPLAATLRSGVRPRTASADESLKAARSRVKVADPPEWFGVIKPSRLLASPPAAGKATDADLRPEFNFTEAPEDADGEGSGESRILKLFDNPVFNSQALSDFLRKLLGGSRSAGDSDSGGELPVRSLRRTQPSRANARPLPKRIRFTDGRPAAAVGVGGAWYPEWDVFNNTYRRDWCRVVDFPLTAAADASDAGVIHDDVLRRRLARVGLAPKALRRRADGDELDLEALIELFVDLRSGHSPPEHVYTERRKLARNLGVLILLDASGSVTDADPGGLAVHDHQRRAAATLAVTLEELGDRVAVYAFRSQGRQSVQLPAIKTFDQRFGAIGRARLNHLQPSGYTRLGAGIRGAAEILKSDAGTPNRLLLVLSDGFPYDFGYEGRYAEADVGKAIEELRADGVACLCLTIGAAEAGREAFCSASHASAMTLAELSPQMDELFSAALAELAAPKPATR
;
A
#
# COMPACT_ATOMS: atom_id res chain seq x y z
N MET A 1 -23.62 -1.40 -8.01
CA MET A 1 -23.10 -2.70 -8.48
C MET A 1 -21.64 -2.50 -8.83
N THR A 2 -20.76 -2.81 -7.89
CA THR A 2 -19.31 -2.77 -8.08
C THR A 2 -18.88 -3.87 -9.05
N ALA A 3 -17.84 -3.62 -9.85
CA ALA A 3 -17.34 -4.55 -10.88
C ALA A 3 -16.81 -5.91 -10.33
N SER A 4 -16.92 -6.16 -9.02
CA SER A 4 -16.52 -7.41 -8.36
C SER A 4 -17.59 -8.50 -8.37
N ASP A 5 -18.86 -8.15 -8.66
CA ASP A 5 -19.98 -9.11 -8.72
C ASP A 5 -20.35 -9.52 -10.14
N ASP A 6 -19.52 -9.23 -11.14
CA ASP A 6 -19.74 -9.76 -12.48
C ASP A 6 -19.55 -11.30 -12.45
N PRO A 7 -20.62 -12.10 -12.63
CA PRO A 7 -20.52 -13.55 -12.68
C PRO A 7 -19.71 -14.03 -13.88
N GLU A 8 -19.22 -13.15 -14.75
CA GLU A 8 -18.28 -13.49 -15.81
C GLU A 8 -16.81 -13.17 -15.47
N ASN A 9 -16.51 -12.54 -14.33
CA ASN A 9 -15.13 -12.26 -13.95
C ASN A 9 -14.39 -13.56 -13.59
N PRO A 10 -13.34 -13.96 -14.34
CA PRO A 10 -12.64 -15.21 -14.09
C PRO A 10 -11.78 -15.20 -12.81
N ASP A 11 -11.52 -14.03 -12.21
CA ASP A 11 -10.74 -13.90 -10.96
C ASP A 11 -11.32 -14.72 -9.79
N ARG A 12 -12.64 -14.96 -9.77
CA ARG A 12 -13.29 -15.82 -8.77
C ARG A 12 -12.73 -17.25 -8.73
N LEU A 13 -12.15 -17.72 -9.83
CA LEU A 13 -11.57 -19.06 -9.95
C LEU A 13 -10.10 -19.12 -9.49
N ARG A 14 -9.54 -18.01 -9.02
CA ARG A 14 -8.16 -17.92 -8.55
C ARG A 14 -7.84 -18.88 -7.40
N PHE A 15 -8.78 -19.07 -6.47
CA PHE A 15 -8.61 -20.05 -5.39
C PHE A 15 -8.54 -21.48 -5.92
N LEU A 16 -9.42 -21.84 -6.86
CA LEU A 16 -9.40 -23.15 -7.51
C LEU A 16 -8.09 -23.38 -8.26
N ALA A 17 -7.64 -22.40 -9.05
CA ALA A 17 -6.37 -22.45 -9.78
C ALA A 17 -5.18 -22.64 -8.83
N GLY A 18 -5.15 -21.88 -7.72
CA GLY A 18 -4.08 -21.97 -6.73
C GLY A 18 -4.04 -23.30 -5.97
N TYR A 19 -5.21 -23.83 -5.60
CA TYR A 19 -5.34 -25.15 -4.96
C TYR A 19 -4.82 -26.27 -5.88
N LEU A 20 -5.23 -26.26 -7.15
CA LEU A 20 -4.80 -27.26 -8.14
C LEU A 20 -3.31 -27.18 -8.45
N ALA A 21 -2.76 -25.98 -8.55
CA ALA A 21 -1.35 -25.77 -8.89
C ALA A 21 -0.39 -25.93 -7.70
N GLY A 22 -0.90 -26.00 -6.46
CA GLY A 22 -0.09 -26.04 -5.24
C GLY A 22 0.74 -24.77 -4.98
N ARG A 23 0.43 -23.67 -5.69
CA ARG A 23 1.10 -22.36 -5.60
C ARG A 23 0.14 -21.26 -6.03
N THR A 24 0.45 -20.01 -5.74
CA THR A 24 -0.35 -18.87 -6.23
C THR A 24 -0.31 -18.79 -7.75
N VAL A 25 -1.49 -18.83 -8.37
CA VAL A 25 -1.70 -18.71 -9.81
C VAL A 25 -2.88 -17.77 -10.05
N GLY A 26 -2.69 -16.74 -10.88
CA GLY A 26 -3.76 -15.82 -11.27
C GLY A 26 -4.70 -16.44 -12.30
N VAL A 27 -5.88 -15.87 -12.50
CA VAL A 27 -6.79 -16.28 -13.58
C VAL A 27 -7.24 -15.04 -14.34
N SER A 28 -7.15 -15.06 -15.67
CA SER A 28 -7.52 -13.92 -16.53
C SER A 28 -8.26 -14.41 -17.76
N ARG A 29 -8.91 -13.51 -18.51
CA ARG A 29 -9.46 -13.84 -19.83
C ARG A 29 -8.32 -13.89 -20.86
N ALA A 30 -8.34 -14.90 -21.73
CA ALA A 30 -7.52 -14.95 -22.92
C ALA A 30 -7.98 -13.87 -23.92
N PRO A 31 -7.11 -13.42 -24.85
CA PRO A 31 -7.53 -12.61 -26.00
C PRO A 31 -8.70 -13.26 -26.77
N ALA A 32 -9.56 -12.45 -27.38
CA ALA A 32 -10.72 -12.94 -28.12
C ALA A 32 -10.30 -13.95 -29.21
N GLY A 33 -10.99 -15.08 -29.28
CA GLY A 33 -10.69 -16.17 -30.23
C GLY A 33 -9.54 -17.10 -29.82
N GLU A 34 -8.87 -16.87 -28.68
CA GLU A 34 -7.87 -17.80 -28.17
C GLU A 34 -8.46 -18.83 -27.20
N PRO A 35 -8.10 -20.13 -27.34
CA PRO A 35 -8.47 -21.16 -26.37
C PRO A 35 -7.69 -20.99 -25.06
N ALA A 36 -8.22 -21.57 -23.97
CA ALA A 36 -7.59 -21.50 -22.66
C ALA A 36 -6.11 -21.97 -22.66
N TYR A 37 -5.25 -21.30 -21.89
CA TYR A 37 -3.83 -21.68 -21.76
C TYR A 37 -3.25 -21.17 -20.44
N THR A 38 -2.02 -21.57 -20.13
CA THR A 38 -1.26 -20.99 -19.01
C THR A 38 0.15 -20.58 -19.43
N ASP A 39 0.65 -19.50 -18.83
CA ASP A 39 2.05 -19.08 -18.90
C ASP A 39 2.88 -19.55 -17.68
N GLY A 40 2.26 -20.35 -16.79
CA GLY A 40 2.87 -20.84 -15.57
C GLY A 40 2.56 -20.00 -14.32
N ARG A 41 2.14 -18.74 -14.48
CA ARG A 41 1.75 -17.83 -13.38
C ARG A 41 0.28 -17.45 -13.43
N VAL A 42 -0.30 -17.38 -14.62
CA VAL A 42 -1.70 -17.06 -14.87
C VAL A 42 -2.31 -18.14 -15.74
N VAL A 43 -3.52 -18.55 -15.40
CA VAL A 43 -4.39 -19.36 -16.28
C VAL A 43 -5.31 -18.41 -17.03
N PHE A 44 -5.20 -18.41 -18.35
CA PHE A 44 -6.05 -17.65 -19.25
C PHE A 44 -7.22 -18.53 -19.68
N VAL A 45 -8.45 -18.17 -19.30
CA VAL A 45 -9.69 -18.86 -19.72
C VAL A 45 -10.25 -18.25 -21.00
N SER A 46 -10.97 -19.03 -21.79
CA SER A 46 -11.49 -18.59 -23.09
C SER A 46 -12.43 -17.39 -22.94
N ALA A 47 -12.24 -16.34 -23.75
CA ALA A 47 -13.10 -15.15 -23.73
C ALA A 47 -14.52 -15.51 -24.19
N GLY A 48 -15.54 -15.14 -23.41
CA GLY A 48 -16.95 -15.44 -23.71
C GLY A 48 -17.41 -16.85 -23.31
N ALA A 49 -16.54 -17.67 -22.70
CA ALA A 49 -16.95 -18.97 -22.16
C ALA A 49 -17.83 -18.83 -20.92
N GLY A 50 -18.91 -19.61 -20.85
CA GLY A 50 -19.81 -19.63 -19.69
C GLY A 50 -19.12 -20.13 -18.42
N CYS A 51 -19.70 -19.83 -17.26
CA CYS A 51 -19.13 -20.14 -15.94
C CYS A 51 -18.74 -21.62 -15.74
N ALA A 52 -19.49 -22.56 -16.32
CA ALA A 52 -19.19 -23.99 -16.22
C ALA A 52 -17.96 -24.37 -17.05
N GLN A 53 -17.78 -23.76 -18.22
CA GLN A 53 -16.64 -24.01 -19.09
C GLN A 53 -15.36 -23.40 -18.51
N GLN A 54 -15.40 -22.16 -18.03
CA GLN A 54 -14.26 -21.53 -17.36
C GLN A 54 -13.76 -22.37 -16.16
N ARG A 55 -14.69 -22.96 -15.39
CA ARG A 55 -14.34 -23.88 -14.28
C ARG A 55 -13.60 -25.12 -14.75
N ARG A 56 -14.02 -25.72 -15.87
CA ARG A 56 -13.36 -26.89 -16.48
C ARG A 56 -11.98 -26.55 -17.04
N GLU A 57 -11.86 -25.38 -17.69
CA GLU A 57 -10.60 -24.89 -18.24
C GLU A 57 -9.57 -24.62 -17.12
N VAL A 58 -9.98 -23.96 -16.03
CA VAL A 58 -9.13 -23.75 -14.85
C VAL A 58 -8.75 -25.07 -14.19
N LEU A 59 -9.68 -26.03 -14.13
CA LEU A 59 -9.42 -27.36 -13.57
C LEU A 59 -8.23 -28.03 -14.28
N VAL A 60 -8.25 -28.11 -15.61
CA VAL A 60 -7.20 -28.79 -16.39
C VAL A 60 -5.90 -28.01 -16.36
N GLN A 61 -5.94 -26.70 -16.65
CA GLN A 61 -4.73 -25.88 -16.72
C GLN A 61 -4.04 -25.77 -15.36
N GLY A 62 -4.80 -25.66 -14.27
CA GLY A 62 -4.28 -25.69 -12.90
C GLY A 62 -3.71 -27.06 -12.53
N ALA A 63 -4.39 -28.14 -12.89
CA ALA A 63 -3.92 -29.51 -12.62
C ALA A 63 -2.60 -29.84 -13.32
N LEU A 64 -2.44 -29.39 -14.58
CA LEU A 64 -1.19 -29.54 -15.34
C LEU A 64 -0.01 -28.82 -14.66
N LEU A 65 -0.26 -27.69 -14.00
CA LEU A 65 0.76 -26.98 -13.21
C LEU A 65 1.10 -27.73 -11.93
N GLY A 66 0.09 -28.20 -11.19
CA GLY A 66 0.28 -28.90 -9.91
C GLY A 66 0.99 -30.24 -10.07
N ALA A 67 0.70 -30.96 -11.14
CA ALA A 67 1.32 -32.23 -11.47
C ALA A 67 2.73 -32.09 -12.10
N ARG A 68 3.25 -30.85 -12.22
CA ARG A 68 4.54 -30.53 -12.87
C ARG A 68 4.64 -31.00 -14.32
N SER A 69 3.49 -31.18 -14.96
CA SER A 69 3.36 -31.60 -16.36
C SER A 69 3.85 -30.53 -17.37
N LEU A 70 4.08 -29.32 -16.89
CA LEU A 70 4.56 -28.17 -17.67
C LEU A 70 5.98 -27.72 -17.26
N ASP A 71 6.78 -28.62 -16.70
CA ASP A 71 8.18 -28.34 -16.38
C ASP A 71 9.00 -27.98 -17.63
N THR A 72 9.99 -27.10 -17.45
CA THR A 72 10.81 -26.52 -18.53
C THR A 72 11.39 -27.57 -19.48
N ARG A 73 11.80 -28.74 -18.95
CA ARG A 73 12.33 -29.86 -19.74
C ARG A 73 11.29 -30.42 -20.71
N LEU A 74 10.07 -30.66 -20.23
CA LEU A 74 8.97 -31.22 -21.02
C LEU A 74 8.47 -30.19 -22.04
N VAL A 75 8.32 -28.93 -21.63
CA VAL A 75 7.85 -27.85 -22.51
C VAL A 75 8.84 -27.56 -23.64
N LYS A 76 10.16 -27.60 -23.38
CA LYS A 76 11.19 -27.50 -24.44
C LYS A 76 11.03 -28.59 -25.50
N ALA A 77 10.64 -29.79 -25.09
CA ALA A 77 10.39 -30.91 -25.98
C ALA A 77 9.14 -30.78 -26.86
N LEU A 78 8.23 -29.85 -26.53
CA LEU A 78 7.00 -29.52 -27.26
C LEU A 78 7.14 -28.28 -28.16
N ARG A 79 8.21 -27.49 -27.98
CA ARG A 79 8.47 -26.28 -28.76
C ARG A 79 8.54 -26.61 -30.26
N SER A 80 7.86 -25.80 -31.07
CA SER A 80 7.78 -25.95 -32.54
C SER A 80 7.16 -27.28 -33.02
N ARG A 81 6.41 -28.00 -32.16
CA ARG A 81 5.77 -29.28 -32.49
C ARG A 81 4.30 -29.29 -32.07
N PRO A 82 3.41 -28.53 -32.75
CA PRO A 82 2.02 -28.34 -32.31
C PRO A 82 1.20 -29.63 -32.28
N SER A 83 1.44 -30.57 -33.20
CA SER A 83 0.78 -31.88 -33.22
C SER A 83 1.17 -32.74 -32.00
N VAL A 84 2.44 -32.71 -31.61
CA VAL A 84 2.92 -33.43 -30.41
C VAL A 84 2.40 -32.77 -29.14
N ALA A 85 2.35 -31.44 -29.09
CA ALA A 85 1.78 -30.70 -27.96
C ALA A 85 0.29 -31.00 -27.75
N ARG A 86 -0.50 -31.10 -28.83
CA ARG A 86 -1.91 -31.49 -28.77
C ARG A 86 -2.10 -32.92 -28.26
N ARG A 87 -1.33 -33.87 -28.79
CA ARG A 87 -1.36 -35.27 -28.34
C ARG A 87 -0.89 -35.43 -26.88
N TYR A 88 0.10 -34.65 -26.48
CA TYR A 88 0.57 -34.61 -25.09
C TYR A 88 -0.50 -34.07 -24.16
N LEU A 89 -1.17 -32.97 -24.53
CA LEU A 89 -2.25 -32.38 -23.73
C LEU A 89 -3.43 -33.35 -23.55
N ALA A 90 -3.78 -34.13 -24.57
CA ALA A 90 -4.83 -35.16 -24.45
C ALA A 90 -4.47 -36.24 -23.42
N LEU A 91 -3.29 -36.84 -23.55
CA LEU A 91 -2.83 -37.89 -22.63
C LEU A 91 -2.65 -37.38 -21.20
N GLU A 92 -2.04 -36.21 -21.07
CA GLU A 92 -1.69 -35.66 -19.78
C GLU A 92 -2.89 -35.05 -19.07
N GLY A 93 -3.82 -34.43 -19.80
CA GLY A 93 -5.10 -33.95 -19.28
C GLY A 93 -5.92 -35.10 -18.69
N ASP A 94 -6.03 -36.23 -19.40
CA ASP A 94 -6.70 -37.43 -18.88
C ASP A 94 -6.01 -37.99 -17.63
N ARG A 95 -4.67 -37.97 -17.61
CA ARG A 95 -3.87 -38.44 -16.46
C ARG A 95 -4.10 -37.58 -15.21
N VAL A 96 -3.98 -36.25 -15.33
CA VAL A 96 -4.15 -35.35 -14.17
C VAL A 96 -5.59 -35.32 -13.67
N LEU A 97 -6.58 -35.45 -14.56
CA LEU A 97 -7.98 -35.57 -14.16
C LEU A 97 -8.25 -36.89 -13.43
N ALA A 98 -7.62 -37.99 -13.85
CA ALA A 98 -7.71 -39.27 -13.14
C ALA A 98 -7.10 -39.21 -11.74
N GLU A 99 -5.96 -38.53 -11.59
CA GLU A 99 -5.28 -38.33 -10.29
C GLU A 99 -6.10 -37.44 -9.34
N LEU A 100 -6.78 -36.42 -9.88
CA LEU A 100 -7.61 -35.50 -9.09
C LEU A 100 -8.99 -36.04 -8.75
N ALA A 101 -9.48 -37.07 -9.45
CA ALA A 101 -10.83 -37.61 -9.25
C ALA A 101 -11.07 -38.14 -7.84
N ASP A 102 -10.02 -38.61 -7.16
CA ASP A 102 -10.11 -39.10 -5.78
C ASP A 102 -10.28 -37.97 -4.76
N ARG A 103 -9.95 -36.72 -5.14
CA ARG A 103 -9.95 -35.54 -4.25
C ARG A 103 -10.98 -34.48 -4.63
N LEU A 104 -11.43 -34.47 -5.88
CA LEU A 104 -12.34 -33.46 -6.42
C LEU A 104 -13.50 -34.13 -7.18
N PRO A 105 -14.74 -34.06 -6.65
CA PRO A 105 -15.92 -34.61 -7.32
C PRO A 105 -16.13 -34.06 -8.74
N LEU A 106 -15.77 -32.79 -8.98
CA LEU A 106 -15.84 -32.19 -10.31
C LEU A 106 -14.85 -32.83 -11.31
N ALA A 107 -13.68 -33.28 -10.86
CA ALA A 107 -12.76 -34.00 -11.75
C ALA A 107 -13.31 -35.39 -12.10
N ALA A 108 -13.96 -36.07 -11.13
CA ALA A 108 -14.58 -37.37 -11.36
C ALA A 108 -15.70 -37.33 -12.41
N THR A 109 -16.52 -36.27 -12.44
CA THR A 109 -17.60 -36.12 -13.44
C THR A 109 -17.13 -35.82 -14.85
N LEU A 110 -15.88 -35.34 -15.02
CA LEU A 110 -15.32 -34.96 -16.32
C LEU A 110 -14.47 -36.07 -16.95
N ARG A 111 -14.28 -37.20 -16.27
CA ARG A 111 -13.53 -38.33 -16.81
C ARG A 111 -14.31 -39.04 -17.91
N SER A 112 -13.60 -39.47 -18.95
CA SER A 112 -14.13 -40.30 -20.03
C SER A 112 -14.41 -41.76 -19.63
N GLY A 113 -14.24 -42.13 -18.35
CA GLY A 113 -14.40 -43.50 -17.83
C GLY A 113 -13.27 -44.47 -18.16
N VAL A 114 -12.31 -44.09 -19.02
CA VAL A 114 -11.16 -44.91 -19.41
C VAL A 114 -10.00 -44.71 -18.41
N ARG A 115 -9.28 -45.79 -18.07
CA ARG A 115 -8.07 -45.70 -17.23
C ARG A 115 -6.98 -44.91 -17.99
N PRO A 116 -6.27 -43.97 -17.35
CA PRO A 116 -5.20 -43.22 -18.01
C PRO A 116 -4.15 -44.18 -18.60
N ARG A 117 -3.74 -43.90 -19.85
CA ARG A 117 -2.80 -44.76 -20.60
C ARG A 117 -1.35 -44.62 -20.16
N THR A 118 -1.03 -43.59 -19.38
CA THR A 118 0.31 -43.24 -18.93
C THR A 118 0.31 -42.98 -17.43
N ALA A 119 1.42 -43.32 -16.76
CA ALA A 119 1.59 -43.15 -15.33
C ALA A 119 2.38 -41.88 -14.95
N SER A 120 3.10 -41.28 -15.90
CA SER A 120 3.89 -40.06 -15.67
C SER A 120 3.90 -39.13 -16.88
N ALA A 121 4.26 -37.86 -16.64
CA ALA A 121 4.39 -36.85 -17.68
C ALA A 121 5.46 -37.20 -18.73
N ASP A 122 6.59 -37.82 -18.34
CA ASP A 122 7.60 -38.32 -19.27
C ASP A 122 7.06 -39.44 -20.18
N GLU A 123 6.21 -40.32 -19.64
CA GLU A 123 5.56 -41.37 -20.41
C GLU A 123 4.51 -40.80 -21.37
N SER A 124 3.72 -39.81 -20.93
CA SER A 124 2.81 -39.03 -21.78
C SER A 124 3.55 -38.37 -22.95
N LEU A 125 4.73 -37.80 -22.71
CA LEU A 125 5.55 -37.19 -23.76
C LEU A 125 6.12 -38.23 -24.73
N LYS A 126 6.56 -39.40 -24.22
CA LYS A 126 7.05 -40.51 -25.06
C LYS A 126 5.93 -41.08 -25.93
N ALA A 127 4.74 -41.27 -25.36
CA ALA A 127 3.55 -41.73 -26.08
C ALA A 127 3.10 -40.70 -27.14
N ALA A 128 3.10 -39.41 -26.82
CA ALA A 128 2.77 -38.34 -27.77
C ALA A 128 3.72 -38.25 -28.98
N ARG A 129 4.98 -38.69 -28.81
CA ARG A 129 5.99 -38.77 -29.89
C ARG A 129 5.94 -40.07 -30.69
N SER A 130 5.25 -41.09 -30.19
CA SER A 130 5.17 -42.40 -30.83
C SER A 130 4.13 -42.45 -31.95
N ARG A 131 4.00 -43.61 -32.61
CA ARG A 131 2.94 -43.91 -33.59
C ARG A 131 1.61 -44.36 -32.97
N VAL A 132 1.49 -44.37 -31.64
CA VAL A 132 0.26 -44.79 -30.94
C VAL A 132 -0.89 -43.83 -31.28
N LYS A 133 -2.07 -44.36 -31.62
CA LYS A 133 -3.27 -43.55 -31.89
C LYS A 133 -3.78 -42.91 -30.59
N VAL A 134 -3.81 -41.58 -30.56
CA VAL A 134 -4.27 -40.73 -29.45
C VAL A 134 -5.43 -39.88 -29.97
N ALA A 135 -6.54 -39.83 -29.23
CA ALA A 135 -7.68 -38.97 -29.58
C ALA A 135 -7.33 -37.49 -29.33
N ASP A 136 -7.98 -36.58 -30.05
CA ASP A 136 -7.78 -35.16 -29.82
C ASP A 136 -8.35 -34.74 -28.45
N PRO A 137 -7.71 -33.78 -27.77
CA PRO A 137 -8.21 -33.29 -26.48
C PRO A 137 -9.53 -32.54 -26.68
N PRO A 138 -10.46 -32.61 -25.71
CA PRO A 138 -11.64 -31.76 -25.71
C PRO A 138 -11.27 -30.27 -25.77
N GLU A 139 -12.10 -29.44 -26.40
CA GLU A 139 -11.80 -28.00 -26.58
C GLU A 139 -11.53 -27.27 -25.26
N TRP A 140 -12.22 -27.65 -24.19
CA TRP A 140 -12.06 -27.06 -22.85
C TRP A 140 -10.75 -27.48 -22.14
N PHE A 141 -9.95 -28.39 -22.70
CA PHE A 141 -8.57 -28.58 -22.24
C PHE A 141 -7.68 -27.40 -22.62
N GLY A 142 -8.05 -26.64 -23.65
CA GLY A 142 -7.29 -25.50 -24.13
C GLY A 142 -6.04 -25.91 -24.94
N VAL A 143 -4.96 -25.15 -24.80
CA VAL A 143 -3.71 -25.35 -25.53
C VAL A 143 -2.49 -25.13 -24.65
N ILE A 144 -1.40 -25.85 -24.95
CA ILE A 144 -0.09 -25.59 -24.36
C ILE A 144 0.64 -24.61 -25.28
N LYS A 145 1.11 -23.47 -24.74
CA LYS A 145 1.91 -22.47 -25.45
C LYS A 145 3.38 -22.49 -24.97
N PRO A 146 4.28 -23.30 -25.59
CA PRO A 146 5.66 -23.43 -25.13
C PRO A 146 6.47 -22.13 -25.13
N SER A 147 6.16 -21.19 -26.03
CA SER A 147 6.82 -19.87 -26.07
C SER A 147 6.52 -19.03 -24.83
N ARG A 148 5.28 -19.07 -24.32
CA ARG A 148 4.86 -18.34 -23.11
C ARG A 148 5.41 -18.98 -21.84
N LEU A 149 5.42 -20.32 -21.77
CA LEU A 149 5.95 -21.09 -20.64
C LEU A 149 7.48 -21.06 -20.50
N LEU A 150 8.20 -20.80 -21.59
CA LEU A 150 9.66 -20.74 -21.62
C LEU A 150 10.21 -19.32 -21.70
N ALA A 151 9.35 -18.31 -21.76
CA ALA A 151 9.78 -16.93 -21.65
C ALA A 151 10.35 -16.70 -20.25
N SER A 152 11.63 -16.35 -20.15
CA SER A 152 12.18 -15.83 -18.90
C SER A 152 11.39 -14.56 -18.53
N PRO A 153 11.07 -14.34 -17.25
CA PRO A 153 10.57 -13.03 -16.85
C PRO A 153 11.57 -11.96 -17.33
N PRO A 154 11.12 -10.78 -17.76
CA PRO A 154 12.05 -9.68 -17.92
C PRO A 154 12.78 -9.54 -16.58
N ALA A 155 14.11 -9.68 -16.63
CA ALA A 155 14.94 -9.36 -15.49
C ALA A 155 14.59 -7.93 -15.04
N ALA A 156 14.58 -7.67 -13.74
CA ALA A 156 14.44 -6.32 -13.21
C ALA A 156 15.70 -5.50 -13.56
N GLY A 157 15.87 -5.16 -14.84
CA GLY A 157 16.79 -4.18 -15.36
C GLY A 157 16.08 -2.84 -15.44
N LYS A 158 16.79 -1.75 -15.13
CA LYS A 158 16.30 -0.38 -15.28
C LYS A 158 15.76 -0.18 -16.71
N ALA A 159 14.52 0.28 -16.82
CA ALA A 159 13.95 0.70 -18.09
C ALA A 159 14.81 1.85 -18.64
N THR A 160 15.38 1.65 -19.82
CA THR A 160 15.97 2.73 -20.62
C THR A 160 14.88 3.37 -21.49
N ASP A 161 15.02 4.66 -21.78
CA ASP A 161 14.06 5.51 -22.52
C ASP A 161 13.55 4.97 -23.87
N ALA A 162 14.19 3.93 -24.43
CA ALA A 162 13.73 3.24 -25.63
C ALA A 162 12.41 2.47 -25.43
N ASP A 163 12.07 2.05 -24.19
CA ASP A 163 10.84 1.30 -23.86
C ASP A 163 9.60 2.21 -23.68
N LEU A 164 9.75 3.54 -23.82
CA LEU A 164 8.65 4.51 -23.68
C LEU A 164 8.02 4.96 -25.01
N ARG A 165 8.31 4.27 -26.12
CA ARG A 165 7.62 4.51 -27.40
C ARG A 165 6.52 3.48 -27.62
N PRO A 166 5.23 3.85 -27.50
CA PRO A 166 4.16 2.97 -27.94
C PRO A 166 4.19 2.87 -29.48
N GLU A 167 4.51 1.68 -30.00
CA GLU A 167 4.21 1.34 -31.39
C GLU A 167 2.69 1.15 -31.52
N PHE A 168 2.04 2.09 -32.20
CA PHE A 168 0.65 1.97 -32.62
C PHE A 168 0.60 1.11 -33.88
N ASN A 169 0.19 -0.15 -33.73
CA ASN A 169 -0.27 -0.96 -34.86
C ASN A 169 -1.66 -0.47 -35.27
N PHE A 170 -1.73 0.35 -36.32
CA PHE A 170 -2.97 0.61 -37.03
C PHE A 170 -3.36 -0.64 -37.83
N THR A 171 -4.54 -1.17 -37.54
CA THR A 171 -5.18 -2.20 -38.37
C THR A 171 -6.09 -1.46 -39.34
N GLU A 172 -5.71 -1.38 -40.61
CA GLU A 172 -6.59 -0.93 -41.70
C GLU A 172 -7.40 -2.13 -42.22
N ALA A 173 -8.71 -1.92 -42.37
CA ALA A 173 -9.61 -2.80 -43.11
C ALA A 173 -9.77 -2.26 -44.54
N PRO A 174 -10.19 -3.11 -45.51
CA PRO A 174 -9.75 -3.03 -46.89
C PRO A 174 -10.61 -2.09 -47.73
N GLU A 175 -9.97 -1.37 -48.65
CA GLU A 175 -10.61 -0.84 -49.85
C GLU A 175 -9.79 -1.21 -51.08
N ASP A 176 -10.52 -1.61 -52.12
CA ASP A 176 -10.06 -2.19 -53.37
C ASP A 176 -9.35 -1.19 -54.30
N ALA A 177 -8.67 -1.78 -55.29
CA ALA A 177 -8.28 -1.25 -56.62
C ALA A 177 -6.83 -0.77 -56.83
N ASP A 178 -6.11 -1.64 -57.56
CA ASP A 178 -5.18 -1.38 -58.66
C ASP A 178 -3.85 -0.64 -58.45
N GLY A 179 -2.75 -1.29 -58.88
CA GLY A 179 -1.53 -0.61 -59.35
C GLY A 179 -0.20 -1.29 -58.99
N GLU A 180 0.49 -1.82 -60.00
CA GLU A 180 1.84 -2.39 -59.97
C GLU A 180 2.95 -1.42 -59.49
N GLY A 181 4.05 -1.94 -58.92
CA GLY A 181 5.34 -1.25 -58.96
C GLY A 181 6.36 -1.54 -57.83
N SER A 182 7.52 -2.07 -58.21
CA SER A 182 8.70 -2.48 -57.45
C SER A 182 9.46 -1.39 -56.65
N GLY A 183 10.26 -1.79 -55.65
CA GLY A 183 11.48 -1.04 -55.28
C GLY A 183 12.07 -1.31 -53.88
N GLU A 184 13.36 -1.61 -53.83
CA GLU A 184 14.13 -2.17 -52.71
C GLU A 184 14.66 -1.16 -51.64
N SER A 185 14.98 -1.73 -50.48
CA SER A 185 15.52 -1.16 -49.23
C SER A 185 16.92 -0.53 -49.30
N ARG A 186 17.12 0.67 -48.71
CA ARG A 186 18.44 1.19 -48.25
C ARG A 186 18.32 2.26 -47.13
N ILE A 187 18.21 1.88 -45.86
CA ILE A 187 18.39 2.81 -44.70
C ILE A 187 19.35 2.24 -43.61
N LEU A 188 20.09 1.16 -43.89
CA LEU A 188 21.13 0.65 -42.99
C LEU A 188 22.54 1.00 -43.47
N LYS A 189 22.95 2.29 -43.45
CA LYS A 189 24.37 2.72 -43.54
C LYS A 189 24.62 4.16 -43.06
N LEU A 190 24.17 4.58 -41.87
CA LEU A 190 24.50 5.94 -41.37
C LEU A 190 24.69 6.07 -39.84
N PHE A 191 25.21 5.03 -39.18
CA PHE A 191 25.64 5.15 -37.78
C PHE A 191 27.08 4.66 -37.59
N ASP A 192 28.02 5.57 -37.83
CA ASP A 192 29.37 5.56 -37.25
C ASP A 192 29.59 6.94 -36.59
N ASN A 193 29.87 6.92 -35.28
CA ASN A 193 30.24 8.04 -34.39
C ASN A 193 31.73 8.44 -34.62
N PRO A 194 32.34 9.57 -34.14
CA PRO A 194 32.11 10.22 -32.83
C PRO A 194 32.33 11.78 -32.69
N VAL A 195 31.72 12.39 -31.65
CA VAL A 195 32.24 13.43 -30.70
C VAL A 195 32.47 14.93 -31.11
N PHE A 196 31.84 15.83 -30.31
CA PHE A 196 32.01 17.28 -30.03
C PHE A 196 31.90 18.36 -31.15
N ASN A 197 30.75 19.06 -31.22
CA ASN A 197 30.69 20.54 -31.15
C ASN A 197 29.24 21.08 -30.96
N SER A 198 29.09 22.10 -30.11
CA SER A 198 27.81 22.61 -29.57
C SER A 198 27.25 23.84 -30.30
N GLN A 199 25.96 23.85 -30.65
CA GLN A 199 25.19 25.06 -31.03
C GLN A 199 24.17 25.50 -29.95
N ALA A 200 23.72 24.60 -29.07
CA ALA A 200 22.61 24.89 -28.16
C ALA A 200 22.98 25.69 -26.89
N LEU A 201 24.28 25.76 -26.53
CA LEU A 201 24.75 26.51 -25.35
C LEU A 201 24.92 28.02 -25.64
N SER A 202 25.11 28.39 -26.91
CA SER A 202 25.31 29.78 -27.35
C SER A 202 24.00 30.58 -27.44
N ASP A 203 22.88 29.91 -27.73
CA ASP A 203 21.57 30.56 -27.84
C ASP A 203 20.93 30.82 -26.47
N PHE A 204 21.30 30.03 -25.45
CA PHE A 204 20.82 30.22 -24.09
C PHE A 204 21.50 31.39 -23.38
N LEU A 205 22.79 31.64 -23.65
CA LEU A 205 23.53 32.78 -23.10
C LEU A 205 23.12 34.12 -23.77
N ARG A 206 22.66 34.11 -25.03
CA ARG A 206 22.11 35.32 -25.70
C ARG A 206 20.72 35.72 -25.22
N LYS A 207 19.97 34.80 -24.62
CA LYS A 207 18.59 35.06 -24.15
C LYS A 207 18.52 35.56 -22.70
N LEU A 208 19.62 35.44 -21.95
CA LEU A 208 19.72 35.79 -20.53
C LEU A 208 20.42 37.13 -20.26
N LEU A 209 21.04 37.78 -21.25
CA LEU A 209 21.86 38.97 -21.04
C LEU A 209 21.43 40.18 -21.91
N GLY A 210 20.34 40.84 -21.48
CA GLY A 210 20.01 42.24 -21.79
C GLY A 210 19.40 42.52 -23.18
N GLY A 211 18.43 43.41 -23.39
CA GLY A 211 17.92 44.50 -22.55
C GLY A 211 18.18 45.86 -23.20
N SER A 212 17.09 46.53 -23.64
CA SER A 212 16.87 48.00 -23.73
C SER A 212 16.86 48.74 -25.09
N ARG A 213 15.70 49.42 -25.29
CA ARG A 213 15.37 50.76 -25.89
C ARG A 213 15.46 50.96 -27.41
N SER A 214 14.33 51.17 -28.09
CA SER A 214 13.57 52.44 -28.39
C SER A 214 14.15 53.18 -29.60
N ALA A 215 13.43 53.88 -30.49
CA ALA A 215 12.03 54.16 -30.81
C ALA A 215 12.05 54.93 -32.16
N GLY A 216 10.91 54.99 -32.84
CA GLY A 216 10.66 55.93 -33.95
C GLY A 216 10.77 55.26 -35.33
N ASP A 217 9.75 54.95 -36.12
CA ASP A 217 8.38 55.42 -36.38
C ASP A 217 8.31 55.96 -37.81
N SER A 218 7.52 55.30 -38.66
CA SER A 218 6.52 55.90 -39.57
C SER A 218 6.08 54.93 -40.67
N ASP A 219 4.84 54.46 -40.50
CA ASP A 219 3.75 54.53 -41.49
C ASP A 219 3.73 53.47 -42.62
N SER A 220 2.64 52.77 -42.96
CA SER A 220 1.21 53.09 -42.81
C SER A 220 0.35 51.81 -42.88
N GLY A 221 -0.81 51.81 -42.18
CA GLY A 221 -2.07 51.21 -42.67
C GLY A 221 -2.44 49.77 -42.28
N GLY A 222 -3.42 49.62 -41.37
CA GLY A 222 -4.19 48.38 -41.24
C GLY A 222 -4.85 48.14 -39.88
N GLU A 223 -6.05 48.70 -39.71
CA GLU A 223 -7.14 48.43 -38.77
C GLU A 223 -6.93 47.34 -37.68
N LEU A 224 -7.11 47.75 -36.42
CA LEU A 224 -7.10 46.92 -35.22
C LEU A 224 -8.45 46.21 -35.02
N PRO A 225 -8.48 44.86 -34.93
CA PRO A 225 -9.47 44.16 -34.14
C PRO A 225 -8.83 43.65 -32.85
N VAL A 226 -9.36 44.15 -31.74
CA VAL A 226 -9.26 43.58 -30.40
C VAL A 226 -9.46 42.07 -30.47
N ARG A 227 -8.40 41.29 -30.29
CA ARG A 227 -8.44 39.82 -30.41
C ARG A 227 -8.22 39.14 -29.07
N SER A 228 -9.34 39.05 -28.36
CA SER A 228 -9.84 37.84 -27.71
C SER A 228 -8.82 36.81 -27.20
N LEU A 229 -8.72 36.79 -25.87
CA LEU A 229 -8.58 35.59 -25.05
C LEU A 229 -9.31 34.41 -25.70
N ARG A 230 -8.57 33.45 -26.26
CA ARG A 230 -9.15 32.18 -26.68
C ARG A 230 -9.30 31.28 -25.45
N ARG A 231 -10.47 31.45 -24.84
CA ARG A 231 -11.21 30.50 -24.03
C ARG A 231 -10.88 29.06 -24.44
N THR A 232 -10.09 28.36 -23.62
CA THR A 232 -10.09 26.90 -23.64
C THR A 232 -11.46 26.46 -23.12
N GLN A 233 -12.20 25.74 -23.96
CA GLN A 233 -13.40 25.05 -23.47
C GLN A 233 -12.98 23.99 -22.43
N PRO A 234 -13.81 23.77 -21.40
CA PRO A 234 -13.51 22.85 -20.33
C PRO A 234 -13.49 21.44 -20.91
N SER A 235 -12.34 20.78 -20.88
CA SER A 235 -12.33 19.33 -20.95
C SER A 235 -13.08 18.81 -19.72
N ARG A 236 -14.01 17.91 -20.00
CA ARG A 236 -15.02 17.35 -19.09
C ARG A 236 -14.48 17.07 -17.69
N ALA A 237 -15.26 17.50 -16.68
CA ALA A 237 -15.24 16.92 -15.36
C ALA A 237 -15.22 15.38 -15.50
N ASN A 238 -14.21 14.74 -14.90
CA ASN A 238 -13.92 13.28 -14.86
C ASN A 238 -12.70 12.75 -15.63
N ALA A 239 -11.76 13.59 -16.07
CA ALA A 239 -10.43 13.08 -16.46
C ALA A 239 -9.57 12.80 -15.21
N ARG A 240 -9.74 11.61 -14.61
CA ARG A 240 -8.88 11.12 -13.52
C ARG A 240 -7.45 10.88 -14.05
N PRO A 241 -6.39 11.36 -13.38
CA PRO A 241 -5.03 10.99 -13.73
C PRO A 241 -4.84 9.47 -13.58
N LEU A 242 -4.06 8.86 -14.47
CA LEU A 242 -3.81 7.42 -14.46
C LEU A 242 -3.21 6.99 -13.10
N PRO A 243 -3.75 5.94 -12.45
CA PRO A 243 -3.26 5.50 -11.15
C PRO A 243 -1.80 5.05 -11.26
N LYS A 244 -0.94 5.63 -10.42
CA LYS A 244 0.44 5.14 -10.25
C LYS A 244 0.36 3.75 -9.59
N ARG A 245 0.56 2.70 -10.39
CA ARG A 245 0.68 1.32 -9.88
C ARG A 245 1.88 1.24 -8.94
N ILE A 246 1.62 1.15 -7.64
CA ILE A 246 2.62 0.76 -6.64
C ILE A 246 3.00 -0.69 -6.96
N ARG A 247 4.30 -0.95 -7.11
CA ARG A 247 4.83 -2.30 -7.29
C ARG A 247 4.88 -2.96 -5.92
N PHE A 248 4.02 -3.95 -5.68
CA PHE A 248 4.25 -4.95 -4.64
C PHE A 248 5.54 -5.67 -4.97
N THR A 249 6.56 -5.52 -4.13
CA THR A 249 7.74 -6.38 -4.24
C THR A 249 7.43 -7.66 -3.47
N ASP A 250 7.53 -8.82 -4.12
CA ASP A 250 7.58 -10.14 -3.47
C ASP A 250 8.92 -10.33 -2.72
N GLY A 251 9.42 -9.26 -2.10
CA GLY A 251 10.54 -9.32 -1.21
C GLY A 251 10.04 -9.99 0.06
N ARG A 252 10.41 -11.26 0.27
CA ARG A 252 10.51 -11.79 1.64
C ARG A 252 11.21 -10.70 2.45
N PRO A 253 10.58 -10.05 3.46
CA PRO A 253 11.38 -9.32 4.42
C PRO A 253 12.38 -10.34 4.93
N ALA A 254 13.67 -10.01 4.86
CA ALA A 254 14.76 -10.86 5.34
C ALA A 254 14.27 -11.55 6.60
N ALA A 255 14.19 -12.89 6.54
CA ALA A 255 13.57 -13.67 7.59
C ALA A 255 14.13 -13.16 8.90
N ALA A 256 13.27 -12.66 9.78
CA ALA A 256 13.60 -12.25 11.15
C ALA A 256 13.94 -13.51 11.98
N VAL A 257 14.88 -14.29 11.48
CA VAL A 257 15.50 -15.42 12.15
C VAL A 257 16.42 -14.79 13.18
N GLY A 258 15.90 -14.63 14.40
CA GLY A 258 16.67 -14.18 15.56
C GLY A 258 16.14 -12.95 16.29
N VAL A 259 15.10 -12.27 15.80
CA VAL A 259 14.46 -11.17 16.55
C VAL A 259 13.42 -11.77 17.49
N GLY A 260 13.59 -11.53 18.80
CA GLY A 260 12.63 -11.93 19.83
C GLY A 260 11.24 -11.38 19.49
N GLY A 261 10.21 -12.23 19.61
CA GLY A 261 8.83 -11.79 19.42
C GLY A 261 8.04 -12.19 20.65
N ALA A 262 7.28 -11.25 21.21
CA ALA A 262 6.42 -11.49 22.35
C ALA A 262 5.08 -12.06 21.90
N TRP A 263 4.52 -12.92 22.75
CA TRP A 263 3.22 -13.53 22.53
C TRP A 263 2.13 -12.73 23.22
N TYR A 264 1.05 -12.48 22.50
CA TYR A 264 -0.09 -11.69 22.96
C TYR A 264 -1.38 -12.50 22.82
N PRO A 265 -2.33 -12.29 23.73
CA PRO A 265 -3.65 -12.90 23.61
C PRO A 265 -4.46 -12.24 22.47
N GLU A 266 -5.39 -13.02 21.91
CA GLU A 266 -6.43 -12.53 20.99
C GLU A 266 -7.80 -12.81 21.62
N TRP A 267 -8.70 -11.84 21.55
CA TRP A 267 -10.06 -11.99 22.06
C TRP A 267 -10.94 -12.74 21.08
N ASP A 268 -11.53 -13.84 21.53
CA ASP A 268 -12.51 -14.60 20.76
C ASP A 268 -13.92 -14.19 21.15
N VAL A 269 -14.54 -13.35 20.32
CA VAL A 269 -15.91 -12.85 20.57
C VAL A 269 -16.98 -13.95 20.53
N PHE A 270 -16.76 -15.03 19.79
CA PHE A 270 -17.75 -16.11 19.67
C PHE A 270 -17.77 -17.01 20.90
N ASN A 271 -16.60 -17.21 21.51
CA ASN A 271 -16.44 -17.99 22.74
C ASN A 271 -16.33 -17.13 24.01
N ASN A 272 -16.39 -15.80 23.88
CA ASN A 272 -16.27 -14.82 24.97
C ASN A 272 -15.05 -15.08 25.89
N THR A 273 -13.93 -15.50 25.29
CA THR A 273 -12.71 -15.93 26.01
C THR A 273 -11.45 -15.46 25.30
N TYR A 274 -10.37 -15.31 26.06
CA TYR A 274 -9.06 -15.02 25.49
C TYR A 274 -8.37 -16.29 25.00
N ARG A 275 -7.88 -16.25 23.75
CA ARG A 275 -6.90 -17.20 23.24
C ARG A 275 -5.53 -16.73 23.69
N ARG A 276 -4.99 -17.35 24.73
CA ARG A 276 -3.66 -17.04 25.28
C ARG A 276 -2.56 -17.40 24.29
N ASP A 277 -1.49 -16.62 24.28
CA ASP A 277 -0.29 -16.84 23.45
C ASP A 277 -0.60 -17.14 21.98
N TRP A 278 -1.57 -16.43 21.42
CA TRP A 278 -2.11 -16.73 20.10
C TRP A 278 -1.39 -15.98 18.98
N CYS A 279 -1.09 -14.71 19.25
CA CYS A 279 -0.48 -13.80 18.29
C CYS A 279 0.97 -13.53 18.69
N ARG A 280 1.91 -13.69 17.76
CA ARG A 280 3.32 -13.34 17.97
C ARG A 280 3.60 -11.99 17.31
N VAL A 281 3.95 -11.00 18.14
CA VAL A 281 4.33 -9.66 17.70
C VAL A 281 5.85 -9.53 17.73
N VAL A 282 6.42 -9.02 16.65
CA VAL A 282 7.87 -8.83 16.47
C VAL A 282 8.11 -7.38 16.09
N ASP A 283 8.74 -6.63 16.99
CA ASP A 283 9.27 -5.30 16.70
C ASP A 283 10.73 -5.39 16.22
N PHE A 284 11.10 -4.55 15.26
CA PHE A 284 12.48 -4.52 14.75
C PHE A 284 12.81 -3.17 14.12
N PRO A 285 14.08 -2.71 14.19
CA PRO A 285 14.47 -1.45 13.58
C PRO A 285 14.42 -1.53 12.05
N LEU A 286 13.69 -0.60 11.43
CA LEU A 286 13.67 -0.49 9.96
C LEU A 286 15.00 0.14 9.50
N THR A 287 15.82 -0.65 8.82
CA THR A 287 17.10 -0.17 8.30
C THR A 287 16.89 0.29 6.86
N ALA A 288 17.12 1.56 6.59
CA ALA A 288 17.11 2.13 5.24
C ALA A 288 18.48 2.72 4.94
N ALA A 289 19.00 2.48 3.74
CA ALA A 289 20.15 3.23 3.23
C ALA A 289 19.72 4.70 3.07
N ALA A 290 20.60 5.62 3.44
CA ALA A 290 20.30 7.05 3.46
C ALA A 290 20.28 7.64 2.04
N ASP A 291 19.27 7.29 1.23
CA ASP A 291 18.92 8.08 0.06
C ASP A 291 18.06 9.25 0.54
N ALA A 292 18.74 10.28 1.05
CA ALA A 292 18.15 11.53 1.49
C ALA A 292 17.69 12.34 0.27
N SER A 293 16.66 11.86 -0.45
CA SER A 293 15.89 12.75 -1.30
C SER A 293 15.06 13.66 -0.40
N ASP A 294 15.24 14.96 -0.56
CA ASP A 294 14.59 16.05 0.15
C ASP A 294 13.07 16.02 -0.07
N ALA A 295 12.38 15.11 0.62
CA ALA A 295 10.94 15.20 0.81
C ALA A 295 10.72 16.23 1.92
N GLY A 296 10.55 17.50 1.51
CA GLY A 296 10.15 18.57 2.42
C GLY A 296 8.94 18.13 3.23
N VAL A 297 9.02 18.27 4.56
CA VAL A 297 7.84 18.10 5.40
C VAL A 297 6.98 19.33 5.19
N ILE A 298 5.71 19.10 4.89
CA ILE A 298 4.72 20.17 4.85
C ILE A 298 4.49 20.57 6.31
N HIS A 299 4.98 21.75 6.68
CA HIS A 299 4.67 22.36 7.96
C HIS A 299 3.20 22.79 7.96
N ASP A 300 2.42 22.20 8.86
CA ASP A 300 1.02 22.58 9.10
C ASP A 300 0.95 23.49 10.33
N ASP A 301 0.94 24.81 10.08
CA ASP A 301 0.83 25.82 11.13
C ASP A 301 -0.52 25.81 11.86
N VAL A 302 -1.57 25.28 11.25
CA VAL A 302 -2.87 25.12 11.90
C VAL A 302 -2.76 24.00 12.93
N LEU A 303 -2.25 22.84 12.51
CA LEU A 303 -2.02 21.69 13.38
C LEU A 303 -1.12 22.06 14.57
N ARG A 304 0.00 22.74 14.30
CA ARG A 304 0.93 23.19 15.35
C ARG A 304 0.24 24.10 16.37
N ARG A 305 -0.50 25.10 15.91
CA ARG A 305 -1.23 26.03 16.80
C ARG A 305 -2.31 25.33 17.61
N ARG A 306 -2.98 24.33 17.04
CA ARG A 306 -4.02 23.55 17.72
C ARG A 306 -3.42 22.63 18.76
N LEU A 307 -2.46 21.79 18.38
CA LEU A 307 -1.76 20.90 19.31
C LEU A 307 -1.05 21.66 20.44
N ALA A 308 -0.53 22.86 20.19
CA ALA A 308 0.06 23.71 21.24
C ALA A 308 -0.91 24.06 22.38
N ARG A 309 -2.23 23.99 22.15
CA ARG A 309 -3.26 24.22 23.17
C ARG A 309 -3.51 23.01 24.07
N VAL A 310 -3.06 21.83 23.64
CA VAL A 310 -3.16 20.60 24.41
C VAL A 310 -2.09 20.65 25.51
N GLY A 311 -2.49 21.19 26.67
CA GLY A 311 -1.68 21.25 27.88
C GLY A 311 -2.17 20.25 28.92
N LEU A 312 -1.27 19.37 29.39
CA LEU A 312 -1.67 18.16 30.12
C LEU A 312 -1.31 18.21 31.60
N ALA A 313 -0.17 18.81 31.94
CA ALA A 313 0.30 18.89 33.31
C ALA A 313 0.32 20.35 33.80
N PRO A 314 0.01 20.60 35.09
CA PRO A 314 0.13 21.91 35.67
C PRO A 314 1.60 22.39 35.60
N LYS A 315 1.78 23.62 35.15
CA LYS A 315 3.03 24.37 35.13
C LYS A 315 2.80 25.65 35.92
N ALA A 316 3.65 25.85 36.93
CA ALA A 316 3.69 27.10 37.67
C ALA A 316 4.31 28.19 36.79
N LEU A 317 3.52 29.21 36.45
CA LEU A 317 3.98 30.43 35.81
C LEU A 317 4.32 31.43 36.91
N ARG A 318 5.62 31.63 37.10
CA ARG A 318 6.17 32.58 38.07
C ARG A 318 6.09 34.01 37.53
N ARG A 319 6.30 34.98 38.43
CA ARG A 319 6.30 36.42 38.13
C ARG A 319 5.05 36.91 37.39
N ARG A 320 3.87 36.74 37.99
CA ARG A 320 2.58 37.20 37.45
C ARG A 320 1.96 38.27 38.35
N ALA A 321 1.16 39.15 37.74
CA ALA A 321 0.42 40.19 38.47
C ALA A 321 -0.68 39.63 39.38
N ASP A 322 -1.17 38.43 39.06
CA ASP A 322 -2.23 37.74 39.80
C ASP A 322 -1.97 36.23 39.72
N GLY A 323 -2.38 35.48 40.74
CA GLY A 323 -2.14 34.04 40.86
C GLY A 323 -2.50 33.47 42.23
N ASP A 324 -2.39 32.13 42.33
CA ASP A 324 -2.88 31.37 43.49
C ASP A 324 -1.91 31.44 44.69
N GLU A 325 -0.62 31.61 44.43
CA GLU A 325 0.45 31.60 45.44
C GLU A 325 1.42 32.77 45.24
N LEU A 326 2.11 33.21 46.29
CA LEU A 326 3.16 34.23 46.18
C LEU A 326 4.49 33.62 45.74
N ASP A 327 5.11 34.22 44.74
CA ASP A 327 6.48 33.97 44.35
C ASP A 327 7.43 34.72 45.29
N LEU A 328 7.96 34.01 46.29
CA LEU A 328 8.87 34.61 47.29
C LEU A 328 10.11 35.26 46.66
N GLU A 329 10.64 34.70 45.57
CA GLU A 329 11.81 35.26 44.89
C GLU A 329 11.47 36.61 44.24
N ALA A 330 10.34 36.65 43.51
CA ALA A 330 9.88 37.86 42.85
C ALA A 330 9.46 38.95 43.85
N LEU A 331 8.91 38.54 45.00
CA LEU A 331 8.59 39.44 46.11
C LEU A 331 9.86 40.04 46.71
N ILE A 332 10.91 39.23 46.93
CA ILE A 332 12.21 39.72 47.40
C ILE A 332 12.81 40.70 46.38
N GLU A 333 12.81 40.35 45.09
CA GLU A 333 13.27 41.24 44.01
C GLU A 333 12.52 42.58 44.01
N LEU A 334 11.18 42.57 44.09
CA LEU A 334 10.36 43.79 44.16
C LEU A 334 10.76 44.67 45.36
N PHE A 335 10.96 44.09 46.54
CA PHE A 335 11.37 44.87 47.72
C PHE A 335 12.80 45.42 47.62
N VAL A 336 13.70 44.70 46.94
CA VAL A 336 15.06 45.18 46.66
C VAL A 336 15.02 46.37 45.69
N ASP A 337 14.22 46.27 44.62
CA ASP A 337 14.08 47.33 43.62
C ASP A 337 13.45 48.59 44.20
N LEU A 338 12.37 48.44 44.99
CA LEU A 338 11.71 49.55 45.68
C LEU A 338 12.66 50.28 46.64
N ARG A 339 13.48 49.53 47.39
CA ARG A 339 14.51 50.13 48.27
C ARG A 339 15.66 50.79 47.50
N SER A 340 15.88 50.35 46.26
CA SER A 340 16.88 50.92 45.35
C SER A 340 16.34 52.09 44.53
N GLY A 341 15.12 52.57 44.82
CA GLY A 341 14.49 53.71 44.15
C GLY A 341 13.86 53.40 42.79
N HIS A 342 13.77 52.12 42.42
CA HIS A 342 13.13 51.67 41.19
C HIS A 342 11.70 51.18 41.50
N SER A 343 10.76 51.43 40.58
CA SER A 343 9.36 50.99 40.71
C SER A 343 9.00 50.03 39.59
N PRO A 344 9.39 48.74 39.67
CA PRO A 344 9.01 47.74 38.69
C PRO A 344 7.53 47.33 38.87
N PRO A 345 6.92 46.71 37.84
CA PRO A 345 5.56 46.17 37.95
C PRO A 345 5.48 45.01 38.95
N GLU A 346 4.38 44.96 39.72
CA GLU A 346 4.14 44.01 40.84
C GLU A 346 3.81 42.60 40.36
N HIS A 347 4.77 41.94 39.73
CA HIS A 347 4.63 40.57 39.25
C HIS A 347 5.10 39.57 40.32
N VAL A 348 4.39 39.50 41.45
CA VAL A 348 4.81 38.72 42.64
C VAL A 348 4.05 37.42 42.85
N TYR A 349 3.12 37.08 41.96
CA TYR A 349 2.31 35.86 42.08
C TYR A 349 2.81 34.74 41.17
N THR A 350 2.47 33.53 41.54
CA THR A 350 2.61 32.30 40.77
C THR A 350 1.24 31.80 40.36
N GLU A 351 1.02 31.58 39.07
CA GLU A 351 -0.23 31.07 38.51
C GLU A 351 -0.04 29.62 38.04
N ARG A 352 -0.87 28.68 38.49
CA ARG A 352 -0.78 27.27 38.04
C ARG A 352 -1.70 27.03 36.84
N ARG A 353 -1.12 26.86 35.65
CA ARG A 353 -1.88 26.51 34.42
C ARG A 353 -1.47 25.15 33.88
N LYS A 354 -2.40 24.38 33.33
CA LYS A 354 -2.08 23.11 32.63
C LYS A 354 -1.35 23.40 31.30
N LEU A 355 -0.04 23.61 31.35
CA LEU A 355 0.80 23.98 30.20
C LEU A 355 1.99 23.04 29.98
N ALA A 356 2.34 22.20 30.96
CA ALA A 356 3.45 21.26 30.79
C ALA A 356 3.02 20.11 29.88
N ARG A 357 3.87 19.81 28.90
CA ARG A 357 3.65 18.75 27.91
C ARG A 357 4.47 17.52 28.31
N ASN A 358 3.87 16.72 29.18
CA ASN A 358 4.41 15.43 29.63
C ASN A 358 3.64 14.31 28.92
N LEU A 359 3.69 14.31 27.58
CA LEU A 359 3.00 13.35 26.72
C LEU A 359 3.98 12.45 25.99
N GLY A 360 3.73 11.15 26.08
CA GLY A 360 4.36 10.14 25.26
C GLY A 360 3.37 9.70 24.17
N VAL A 361 3.73 9.91 22.91
CA VAL A 361 2.89 9.54 21.76
C VAL A 361 3.57 8.44 20.97
N LEU A 362 2.88 7.32 20.77
CA LEU A 362 3.29 6.32 19.77
C LEU A 362 2.35 6.43 18.58
N ILE A 363 2.90 6.74 17.41
CA ILE A 363 2.18 6.73 16.14
C ILE A 363 2.32 5.34 15.52
N LEU A 364 1.21 4.62 15.42
CA LEU A 364 1.11 3.32 14.78
C LEU A 364 0.52 3.49 13.38
N LEU A 365 1.39 3.42 12.37
CA LEU A 365 1.02 3.58 10.97
C LEU A 365 0.72 2.22 10.34
N ASP A 366 -0.50 2.05 9.84
CA ASP A 366 -0.86 0.88 9.05
C ASP A 366 -0.07 0.85 7.74
N ALA A 367 0.64 -0.25 7.52
CA ALA A 367 1.43 -0.51 6.32
C ALA A 367 0.97 -1.80 5.64
N SER A 368 -0.28 -2.21 5.87
CA SER A 368 -0.92 -3.33 5.20
C SER A 368 -1.18 -3.05 3.71
N GLY A 369 -1.42 -4.11 2.94
CA GLY A 369 -1.56 -4.04 1.49
C GLY A 369 -2.92 -3.52 0.98
N SER A 370 -3.71 -2.80 1.80
CA SER A 370 -5.01 -2.27 1.38
C SER A 370 -4.82 -1.06 0.45
N VAL A 371 -4.72 -1.34 -0.85
CA VAL A 371 -4.60 -0.32 -1.90
C VAL A 371 -5.72 -0.53 -2.92
N THR A 372 -6.83 0.21 -2.77
CA THR A 372 -7.76 0.42 -3.91
C THR A 372 -8.26 1.84 -4.12
N ASP A 373 -8.15 2.76 -3.17
CA ASP A 373 -8.59 4.14 -3.42
C ASP A 373 -7.41 5.09 -3.64
N ALA A 374 -7.29 5.58 -4.87
CA ALA A 374 -6.46 6.74 -5.16
C ALA A 374 -7.34 7.99 -5.01
N ASP A 375 -6.84 9.00 -4.31
CA ASP A 375 -7.46 10.32 -4.24
C ASP A 375 -7.62 10.92 -5.66
N PRO A 376 -8.54 11.87 -5.93
CA PRO A 376 -8.64 12.55 -7.23
C PRO A 376 -7.32 13.19 -7.70
N GLY A 377 -6.38 13.45 -6.78
CA GLY A 377 -5.00 13.89 -7.06
C GLY A 377 -4.00 12.79 -7.45
N GLY A 378 -4.41 11.52 -7.51
CA GLY A 378 -3.57 10.38 -7.95
C GLY A 378 -2.55 9.87 -6.93
N LEU A 379 -2.70 10.25 -5.65
CA LEU A 379 -1.92 9.72 -4.53
C LEU A 379 -2.65 8.52 -3.92
N ALA A 380 -1.90 7.49 -3.53
CA ALA A 380 -2.48 6.35 -2.82
C ALA A 380 -2.82 6.73 -1.38
N VAL A 381 -3.87 6.15 -0.79
CA VAL A 381 -4.21 6.31 0.65
C VAL A 381 -2.98 6.18 1.56
N HIS A 382 -2.12 5.19 1.29
CA HIS A 382 -0.86 5.00 2.02
C HIS A 382 0.06 6.23 1.99
N ASP A 383 0.18 6.92 0.86
CA ASP A 383 1.00 8.13 0.77
C ASP A 383 0.42 9.27 1.62
N HIS A 384 -0.91 9.37 1.72
CA HIS A 384 -1.56 10.33 2.61
C HIS A 384 -1.32 10.00 4.08
N GLN A 385 -1.49 8.75 4.49
CA GLN A 385 -1.23 8.30 5.86
C GLN A 385 0.24 8.47 6.25
N ARG A 386 1.16 8.13 5.34
CA ARG A 386 2.60 8.32 5.51
C ARG A 386 2.97 9.79 5.71
N ARG A 387 2.43 10.69 4.88
CA ARG A 387 2.66 12.14 5.04
C ARG A 387 2.07 12.66 6.34
N ALA A 388 0.87 12.20 6.70
CA ALA A 388 0.23 12.57 7.96
C ALA A 388 1.06 12.13 9.17
N ALA A 389 1.58 10.89 9.18
CA ALA A 389 2.47 10.39 10.20
C ALA A 389 3.74 11.24 10.34
N ALA A 390 4.34 11.65 9.21
CA ALA A 390 5.52 12.51 9.20
C ALA A 390 5.23 13.88 9.79
N THR A 391 4.15 14.54 9.35
CA THR A 391 3.76 15.87 9.83
C THR A 391 3.41 15.83 11.32
N LEU A 392 2.61 14.86 11.77
CA LEU A 392 2.27 14.68 13.19
C LEU A 392 3.52 14.43 14.04
N ALA A 393 4.43 13.56 13.59
CA ALA A 393 5.66 13.27 14.33
C ALA A 393 6.54 14.51 14.51
N VAL A 394 6.73 15.30 13.44
CA VAL A 394 7.49 16.56 13.50
C VAL A 394 6.80 17.56 14.42
N THR A 395 5.50 17.81 14.23
CA THR A 395 4.78 18.83 14.98
C THR A 395 4.73 18.52 16.48
N LEU A 396 4.49 17.27 16.87
CA LEU A 396 4.47 16.86 18.28
C LEU A 396 5.87 16.97 18.92
N GLU A 397 6.93 16.58 18.20
CA GLU A 397 8.31 16.69 18.68
C GLU A 397 8.78 18.16 18.79
N GLU A 398 8.42 19.02 17.83
CA GLU A 398 8.69 20.47 17.88
C GLU A 398 8.00 21.14 19.07
N LEU A 399 6.83 20.65 19.47
CA LEU A 399 6.10 21.13 20.65
C LEU A 399 6.61 20.52 21.97
N GLY A 400 7.59 19.61 21.93
CA GLY A 400 8.26 19.04 23.10
C GLY A 400 7.70 17.71 23.60
N ASP A 401 6.83 17.02 22.85
CA ASP A 401 6.34 15.69 23.22
C ASP A 401 7.38 14.61 22.91
N ARG A 402 7.36 13.51 23.68
CA ARG A 402 8.15 12.31 23.34
C ARG A 402 7.36 11.50 22.32
N VAL A 403 7.90 11.33 21.12
CA VAL A 403 7.18 10.67 20.01
C VAL A 403 7.96 9.46 19.50
N ALA A 404 7.29 8.34 19.28
CA ALA A 404 7.78 7.21 18.51
C ALA A 404 6.86 6.93 17.31
N VAL A 405 7.42 6.37 16.23
CA VAL A 405 6.70 6.01 15.01
C VAL A 405 7.04 4.57 14.64
N TYR A 406 6.01 3.73 14.62
CA TYR A 406 6.07 2.33 14.22
C TYR A 406 5.11 2.09 13.07
N ALA A 407 5.54 1.25 12.13
CA ALA A 407 4.63 0.70 11.14
C ALA A 407 3.94 -0.55 11.71
N PHE A 408 2.82 -0.94 11.13
CA PHE A 408 2.09 -2.14 11.47
C PHE A 408 1.76 -2.94 10.21
N ARG A 409 2.02 -4.25 10.25
CA ARG A 409 1.51 -5.21 9.26
C ARG A 409 1.51 -6.60 9.85
N SER A 410 0.71 -7.49 9.30
CA SER A 410 0.63 -8.88 9.74
C SER A 410 0.71 -9.87 8.57
N GLN A 411 1.19 -11.08 8.87
CA GLN A 411 1.18 -12.22 7.98
C GLN A 411 0.68 -13.43 8.79
N GLY A 412 -0.63 -13.47 9.04
CA GLY A 412 -1.21 -14.39 10.00
C GLY A 412 -0.81 -14.10 11.45
N ARG A 413 -1.42 -14.85 12.38
CA ARG A 413 -1.21 -14.71 13.83
C ARG A 413 0.23 -14.86 14.30
N GLN A 414 1.06 -15.62 13.57
CA GLN A 414 2.43 -15.96 13.98
C GLN A 414 3.47 -14.90 13.58
N SER A 415 3.08 -13.90 12.79
CA SER A 415 3.97 -12.89 12.27
C SER A 415 3.25 -11.54 12.19
N VAL A 416 2.96 -10.98 13.36
CA VAL A 416 2.55 -9.59 13.50
C VAL A 416 3.82 -8.74 13.64
N GLN A 417 4.03 -7.78 12.75
CA GLN A 417 5.28 -7.04 12.63
C GLN A 417 5.08 -5.57 12.99
N LEU A 418 5.99 -5.05 13.80
CA LEU A 418 6.09 -3.65 14.19
C LEU A 418 7.45 -3.05 13.77
N PRO A 419 7.67 -2.74 12.47
CA PRO A 419 8.89 -2.07 12.05
C PRO A 419 9.03 -0.69 12.70
N ALA A 420 10.09 -0.49 13.48
CA ALA A 420 10.41 0.78 14.12
C ALA A 420 11.00 1.75 13.09
N ILE A 421 10.24 2.81 12.76
CA ILE A 421 10.72 3.90 11.91
C ILE A 421 11.52 4.88 12.76
N LYS A 422 10.99 5.21 13.95
CA LYS A 422 11.56 6.10 14.95
C LYS A 422 11.21 5.59 16.34
N THR A 423 12.20 5.33 17.19
CA THR A 423 11.98 5.02 18.62
C THR A 423 11.93 6.31 19.46
N PHE A 424 11.52 6.22 20.73
CA PHE A 424 11.41 7.40 21.62
C PHE A 424 12.74 8.14 21.87
N ASP A 425 13.87 7.45 21.70
CA ASP A 425 15.22 8.02 21.93
C ASP A 425 15.83 8.62 20.66
N GLN A 426 15.16 8.46 19.52
CA GLN A 426 15.60 9.00 18.24
C GLN A 426 14.88 10.31 17.95
N ARG A 427 15.55 11.23 17.25
CA ARG A 427 14.89 12.42 16.69
C ARG A 427 14.29 12.14 15.32
N PHE A 428 13.14 12.74 15.01
CA PHE A 428 12.53 12.60 13.70
C PHE A 428 13.19 13.53 12.65
N GLY A 429 14.39 13.16 12.23
CA GLY A 429 15.17 13.86 11.20
C GLY A 429 15.07 13.22 9.81
N ALA A 430 16.03 13.53 8.95
CA ALA A 430 16.11 13.00 7.58
C ALA A 430 16.10 11.46 7.53
N ILE A 431 16.74 10.79 8.48
CA ILE A 431 16.78 9.30 8.56
C ILE A 431 15.38 8.72 8.83
N GLY A 432 14.63 9.30 9.77
CA GLY A 432 13.26 8.88 10.05
C GLY A 432 12.35 9.06 8.84
N ARG A 433 12.53 10.17 8.10
CA ARG A 433 11.82 10.42 6.84
C ARG A 433 12.20 9.44 5.73
N ALA A 434 13.48 9.11 5.57
CA ALA A 434 13.92 8.11 4.61
C ALA A 434 13.31 6.74 4.92
N ARG A 435 13.40 6.27 6.17
CA ARG A 435 12.77 5.02 6.62
C ARG A 435 11.28 4.99 6.33
N LEU A 436 10.58 6.09 6.64
CA LEU A 436 9.16 6.23 6.38
C LEU A 436 8.86 6.18 4.87
N ASN A 437 9.65 6.87 4.04
CA ASN A 437 9.51 6.88 2.58
C ASN A 437 9.77 5.51 1.94
N HIS A 438 10.64 4.70 2.54
CA HIS A 438 10.93 3.33 2.11
C HIS A 438 9.88 2.31 2.60
N LEU A 439 8.92 2.72 3.44
CA LEU A 439 7.87 1.84 3.92
C LEU A 439 6.92 1.46 2.78
N GLN A 440 7.00 0.21 2.34
CA GLN A 440 6.12 -0.34 1.31
C GLN A 440 4.91 -1.07 1.94
N PRO A 441 3.67 -0.77 1.48
CA PRO A 441 2.47 -1.52 1.84
C PRO A 441 2.62 -3.00 1.56
N SER A 442 2.35 -3.84 2.55
CA SER A 442 2.45 -5.31 2.43
C SER A 442 1.74 -6.02 3.57
N GLY A 443 1.21 -7.22 3.29
CA GLY A 443 0.55 -8.04 4.30
C GLY A 443 -0.86 -7.57 4.64
N TYR A 444 -1.29 -7.93 5.84
CA TYR A 444 -2.66 -7.85 6.36
C TYR A 444 -2.73 -7.04 7.67
N THR A 445 -3.92 -6.87 8.25
CA THR A 445 -4.21 -5.96 9.37
C THR A 445 -4.80 -6.68 10.60
N ARG A 446 -3.99 -7.45 11.33
CA ARG A 446 -4.38 -8.06 12.63
C ARG A 446 -4.28 -7.09 13.81
N LEU A 447 -5.05 -6.02 13.73
CA LEU A 447 -4.81 -4.78 14.49
C LEU A 447 -4.82 -4.93 16.01
N GLY A 448 -5.67 -5.78 16.61
CA GLY A 448 -5.73 -5.92 18.07
C GLY A 448 -4.41 -6.38 18.68
N ALA A 449 -3.73 -7.35 18.06
CA ALA A 449 -2.38 -7.76 18.47
C ALA A 449 -1.34 -6.64 18.26
N GLY A 450 -1.45 -5.87 17.18
CA GLY A 450 -0.60 -4.71 16.92
C GLY A 450 -0.74 -3.62 17.98
N ILE A 451 -1.98 -3.33 18.37
CA ILE A 451 -2.30 -2.38 19.44
C ILE A 451 -1.69 -2.84 20.76
N ARG A 452 -1.84 -4.11 21.14
CA ARG A 452 -1.24 -4.67 22.37
C ARG A 452 0.29 -4.60 22.36
N GLY A 453 0.92 -4.91 21.22
CA GLY A 453 2.37 -4.76 21.06
C GLY A 453 2.84 -3.32 21.18
N ALA A 454 2.18 -2.40 20.48
CA ALA A 454 2.45 -0.96 20.56
C ALA A 454 2.22 -0.39 21.96
N ALA A 455 1.18 -0.87 22.66
CA ALA A 455 0.90 -0.52 24.05
C ALA A 455 2.09 -0.80 24.95
N GLU A 456 2.72 -1.97 24.79
CA GLU A 456 3.81 -2.40 25.65
C GLU A 456 5.08 -1.59 25.45
N ILE A 457 5.37 -1.24 24.19
CA ILE A 457 6.44 -0.31 23.84
C ILE A 457 6.17 1.06 24.46
N LEU A 458 4.94 1.58 24.32
CA LEU A 458 4.55 2.87 24.87
C LEU A 458 4.61 2.88 26.41
N LYS A 459 4.24 1.79 27.08
CA LYS A 459 4.32 1.68 28.54
C LYS A 459 5.76 1.60 29.05
N SER A 460 6.61 0.88 28.34
CA SER A 460 8.00 0.63 28.74
C SER A 460 8.90 1.84 28.46
N ASP A 461 8.75 2.46 27.29
CA ASP A 461 9.78 3.37 26.75
C ASP A 461 9.38 4.85 26.81
N ALA A 462 8.07 5.16 26.88
CA ALA A 462 7.59 6.54 26.78
C ALA A 462 8.00 7.42 27.96
N GLY A 463 8.26 6.86 29.15
CA GLY A 463 8.80 7.59 30.30
C GLY A 463 7.98 8.79 30.75
N THR A 464 6.72 8.89 30.36
CA THR A 464 5.79 9.99 30.69
C THR A 464 4.56 9.48 31.43
N PRO A 465 3.95 10.31 32.29
CA PRO A 465 2.71 9.98 32.98
C PRO A 465 1.51 9.92 32.04
N ASN A 466 1.43 10.82 31.05
CA ASN A 466 0.39 10.77 30.03
C ASN A 466 0.90 10.04 28.80
N ARG A 467 0.11 9.10 28.29
CA ARG A 467 0.47 8.22 27.17
C ARG A 467 -0.69 8.16 26.18
N LEU A 468 -0.39 8.31 24.90
CA LEU A 468 -1.36 8.29 23.82
C LEU A 468 -0.85 7.37 22.70
N LEU A 469 -1.65 6.37 22.35
CA LEU A 469 -1.49 5.62 21.10
C LEU A 469 -2.30 6.31 20.01
N LEU A 470 -1.62 6.75 18.95
CA LEU A 470 -2.24 7.32 17.76
C LEU A 470 -2.20 6.29 16.63
N VAL A 471 -3.34 5.73 16.25
CA VAL A 471 -3.44 4.74 15.18
C VAL A 471 -3.85 5.43 13.88
N LEU A 472 -3.02 5.30 12.84
CA LEU A 472 -3.32 5.75 11.48
C LEU A 472 -3.61 4.54 10.62
N SER A 473 -4.89 4.31 10.30
CA SER A 473 -5.33 3.13 9.54
C SER A 473 -6.58 3.47 8.72
N ASP A 474 -6.83 2.68 7.68
CA ASP A 474 -8.08 2.71 6.93
C ASP A 474 -9.26 2.08 7.71
N GLY A 475 -9.01 1.52 8.89
CA GLY A 475 -10.06 1.00 9.77
C GLY A 475 -10.67 -0.32 9.34
N PHE A 476 -10.05 -1.04 8.41
CA PHE A 476 -10.49 -2.37 7.99
C PHE A 476 -9.53 -3.46 8.49
N PRO A 477 -9.67 -3.91 9.75
CA PRO A 477 -8.84 -4.99 10.28
C PRO A 477 -9.20 -6.31 9.58
N TYR A 478 -8.26 -6.86 8.82
CA TYR A 478 -8.42 -8.08 8.05
C TYR A 478 -7.13 -8.89 8.03
N ASP A 479 -7.18 -10.16 8.45
CA ASP A 479 -6.10 -11.15 8.33
C ASP A 479 -6.72 -12.57 8.28
N PHE A 480 -5.93 -13.61 8.03
CA PHE A 480 -6.43 -14.98 7.95
C PHE A 480 -7.15 -15.40 9.25
N GLY A 481 -8.44 -15.71 9.12
CA GLY A 481 -9.32 -16.07 10.24
C GLY A 481 -9.57 -14.92 11.22
N TYR A 482 -9.42 -13.68 10.76
CA TYR A 482 -9.56 -12.46 11.55
C TYR A 482 -10.20 -11.37 10.68
N GLU A 483 -11.53 -11.29 10.69
CA GLU A 483 -12.30 -10.36 9.84
C GLU A 483 -13.65 -9.99 10.46
N GLY A 484 -14.26 -8.91 9.97
CA GLY A 484 -15.57 -8.42 10.38
C GLY A 484 -15.74 -8.33 11.90
N ARG A 485 -16.89 -8.80 12.39
CA ARG A 485 -17.24 -8.77 13.83
C ARG A 485 -16.17 -9.36 14.75
N TYR A 486 -15.43 -10.38 14.31
CA TYR A 486 -14.37 -10.96 15.14
C TYR A 486 -13.20 -9.98 15.30
N ALA A 487 -12.75 -9.41 14.19
CA ALA A 487 -11.65 -8.44 14.18
C ALA A 487 -12.02 -7.14 14.91
N GLU A 488 -13.24 -6.62 14.68
CA GLU A 488 -13.77 -5.44 15.36
C GLU A 488 -13.84 -5.65 16.88
N ALA A 489 -14.32 -6.81 17.33
CA ALA A 489 -14.43 -7.12 18.75
C ALA A 489 -13.05 -7.26 19.42
N ASP A 490 -12.06 -7.85 18.76
CA ASP A 490 -10.69 -7.93 19.30
C ASP A 490 -10.02 -6.55 19.36
N VAL A 491 -10.19 -5.70 18.34
CA VAL A 491 -9.72 -4.31 18.37
C VAL A 491 -10.39 -3.54 19.50
N GLY A 492 -11.71 -3.69 19.66
CA GLY A 492 -12.46 -3.06 20.74
C GLY A 492 -11.96 -3.48 22.12
N LYS A 493 -11.67 -4.77 22.30
CA LYS A 493 -11.05 -5.27 23.54
C LYS A 493 -9.64 -4.76 23.76
N ALA A 494 -8.80 -4.70 22.73
CA ALA A 494 -7.45 -4.13 22.84
C ALA A 494 -7.47 -2.65 23.25
N ILE A 495 -8.44 -1.86 22.77
CA ILE A 495 -8.63 -0.45 23.15
C ILE A 495 -9.14 -0.33 24.60
N GLU A 496 -10.06 -1.20 25.02
CA GLU A 496 -10.53 -1.27 26.42
C GLU A 496 -9.37 -1.58 27.38
N GLU A 497 -8.51 -2.53 27.01
CA GLU A 497 -7.29 -2.90 27.73
C GLU A 497 -6.32 -1.72 27.84
N LEU A 498 -6.08 -0.99 26.73
CA LEU A 498 -5.26 0.22 26.74
C LEU A 498 -5.74 1.25 27.76
N ARG A 499 -7.05 1.54 27.77
CA ARG A 499 -7.64 2.49 28.72
C ARG A 499 -7.49 1.99 30.15
N ALA A 500 -7.70 0.70 30.39
CA ALA A 500 -7.51 0.11 31.71
C ALA A 500 -6.07 0.27 32.23
N ASP A 501 -5.10 0.28 31.31
CA ASP A 501 -3.67 0.50 31.56
C ASP A 501 -3.25 1.99 31.60
N GLY A 502 -4.20 2.93 31.53
CA GLY A 502 -3.93 4.37 31.59
C GLY A 502 -3.34 4.94 30.29
N VAL A 503 -3.55 4.26 29.16
CA VAL A 503 -3.10 4.70 27.84
C VAL A 503 -4.30 5.17 27.01
N ALA A 504 -4.28 6.42 26.56
CA ALA A 504 -5.31 6.96 25.68
C ALA A 504 -5.13 6.40 24.27
N CYS A 505 -6.22 6.28 23.51
CA CYS A 505 -6.18 5.83 22.12
C CYS A 505 -6.95 6.80 21.23
N LEU A 506 -6.30 7.29 20.17
CA LEU A 506 -6.90 8.11 19.12
C LEU A 506 -6.70 7.41 17.78
N CYS A 507 -7.78 7.14 17.06
CA CYS A 507 -7.76 6.48 15.76
C CYS A 507 -8.11 7.48 14.66
N LEU A 508 -7.20 7.70 13.72
CA LEU A 508 -7.42 8.59 12.58
C LEU A 508 -7.48 7.79 11.28
N THR A 509 -8.56 7.99 10.54
CA THR A 509 -8.74 7.44 9.20
C THR A 509 -8.45 8.54 8.18
N ILE A 510 -7.38 8.39 7.41
CA ILE A 510 -6.95 9.39 6.42
C ILE A 510 -6.94 8.78 5.03
N GLY A 511 -7.54 9.47 4.06
CA GLY A 511 -7.51 9.10 2.64
C GLY A 511 -8.65 8.18 2.18
N ALA A 512 -9.64 7.93 3.04
CA ALA A 512 -10.84 7.17 2.70
C ALA A 512 -12.08 7.84 3.32
N ALA A 513 -13.08 8.14 2.49
CA ALA A 513 -14.25 8.94 2.88
C ALA A 513 -15.27 8.17 3.76
N GLU A 514 -15.28 6.84 3.71
CA GLU A 514 -16.25 5.98 4.42
C GLU A 514 -15.58 4.72 5.01
N ALA A 515 -14.45 4.89 5.67
CA ALA A 515 -13.67 3.75 6.16
C ALA A 515 -14.03 3.37 7.61
N GLY A 516 -14.47 2.11 7.82
CA GLY A 516 -14.22 1.32 9.02
C GLY A 516 -14.63 1.85 10.40
N ARG A 517 -15.65 2.72 10.52
CA ARG A 517 -16.07 3.29 11.83
C ARG A 517 -16.35 2.22 12.89
N GLU A 518 -16.82 1.05 12.48
CA GLU A 518 -17.26 -0.04 13.37
C GLU A 518 -16.12 -0.63 14.21
N ALA A 519 -14.91 -0.76 13.65
CA ALA A 519 -13.74 -1.29 14.37
C ALA A 519 -13.20 -0.31 15.43
N PHE A 520 -13.36 0.99 15.21
CA PHE A 520 -12.88 2.03 16.11
C PHE A 520 -13.98 2.65 17.01
N CYS A 521 -15.21 2.11 16.98
CA CYS A 521 -16.33 2.63 17.78
C CYS A 521 -16.03 2.73 19.29
N SER A 522 -15.07 1.95 19.77
CA SER A 522 -14.66 1.96 21.16
C SER A 522 -13.61 3.02 21.48
N ALA A 523 -13.00 3.73 20.53
CA ALA A 523 -12.01 4.80 20.74
C ALA A 523 -12.51 6.16 20.24
N SER A 524 -11.85 7.23 20.68
CA SER A 524 -11.94 8.52 20.00
C SER A 524 -11.47 8.36 18.55
N HIS A 525 -12.35 8.65 17.59
CA HIS A 525 -12.13 8.43 16.15
C HIS A 525 -12.44 9.69 15.34
N ALA A 526 -11.65 9.93 14.30
CA ALA A 526 -11.95 10.92 13.28
C ALA A 526 -11.51 10.44 11.88
N SER A 527 -12.25 10.84 10.85
CA SER A 527 -11.98 10.48 9.46
C SER A 527 -11.95 11.70 8.56
N ALA A 528 -11.00 11.77 7.64
CA ALA A 528 -10.91 12.80 6.62
C ALA A 528 -10.15 12.32 5.38
N MET A 529 -10.24 13.07 4.27
CA MET A 529 -9.45 12.76 3.08
C MET A 529 -7.99 13.20 3.25
N THR A 530 -7.76 14.27 4.00
CA THR A 530 -6.43 14.82 4.26
C THR A 530 -6.23 15.16 5.73
N LEU A 531 -4.97 15.19 6.20
CA LEU A 531 -4.66 15.62 7.57
C LEU A 531 -5.09 17.09 7.82
N ALA A 532 -4.96 17.94 6.79
CA ALA A 532 -5.29 19.37 6.89
C ALA A 532 -6.76 19.63 7.25
N GLU A 533 -7.67 18.73 6.89
CA GLU A 533 -9.09 18.78 7.29
C GLU A 533 -9.29 18.49 8.78
N LEU A 534 -8.45 17.64 9.38
CA LEU A 534 -8.50 17.29 10.80
C LEU A 534 -7.73 18.29 11.68
N SER A 535 -6.71 18.95 11.11
CA SER A 535 -5.85 19.90 11.82
C SER A 535 -6.62 20.94 12.68
N PRO A 536 -7.75 21.54 12.23
CA PRO A 536 -8.50 22.52 13.02
C PRO A 536 -9.15 21.97 14.30
N GLN A 537 -9.40 20.67 14.38
CA GLN A 537 -10.09 19.99 15.49
C GLN A 537 -9.14 19.08 16.30
N MET A 538 -7.84 19.08 15.98
CA MET A 538 -6.89 18.15 16.60
C MET A 538 -6.72 18.37 18.10
N ASP A 539 -6.90 19.61 18.58
CA ASP A 539 -6.91 19.93 20.01
C ASP A 539 -8.07 19.25 20.75
N GLU A 540 -9.26 19.30 20.16
CA GLU A 540 -10.46 18.66 20.70
C GLU A 540 -10.32 17.14 20.68
N LEU A 541 -9.81 16.55 19.59
CA LEU A 541 -9.60 15.11 19.47
C LEU A 541 -8.59 14.57 20.49
N PHE A 542 -7.45 15.25 20.67
CA PHE A 542 -6.46 14.85 21.68
C PHE A 542 -7.02 15.00 23.09
N SER A 543 -7.73 16.10 23.36
CA SER A 543 -8.31 16.35 24.68
C SER A 543 -9.41 15.35 25.02
N ALA A 544 -10.25 14.97 24.05
CA ALA A 544 -11.28 13.95 24.20
C ALA A 544 -10.65 12.58 24.52
N ALA A 545 -9.68 12.13 23.72
CA ALA A 545 -8.99 10.85 23.94
C ALA A 545 -8.31 10.77 25.31
N LEU A 546 -7.74 11.89 25.79
CA LEU A 546 -7.10 11.97 27.10
C LEU A 546 -8.12 12.10 28.24
N ALA A 547 -9.26 12.74 28.02
CA ALA A 547 -10.34 12.85 29.00
C ALA A 547 -11.02 11.50 29.26
N GLU A 548 -11.07 10.60 28.27
CA GLU A 548 -11.56 9.23 28.45
C GLU A 548 -10.80 8.46 29.54
N LEU A 549 -9.52 8.78 29.79
CA LEU A 549 -8.75 8.19 30.90
C LEU A 549 -9.18 8.72 32.28
N ALA A 550 -9.73 9.93 32.33
CA ALA A 550 -10.17 10.57 33.57
C ALA A 550 -11.62 10.20 33.95
N ALA A 551 -12.37 9.55 33.05
CA ALA A 551 -13.73 9.11 33.32
C ALA A 551 -13.74 7.95 34.34
N PRO A 552 -14.55 8.02 35.42
CA PRO A 552 -14.64 6.93 36.38
C PRO A 552 -15.15 5.66 35.68
N LYS A 553 -14.49 4.52 35.95
CA LYS A 553 -14.94 3.21 35.45
C LYS A 553 -16.43 3.03 35.77
N PRO A 554 -17.31 2.73 34.79
CA PRO A 554 -18.63 2.23 35.13
C PRO A 554 -18.41 0.95 35.92
N ALA A 555 -18.90 0.92 37.17
CA ALA A 555 -18.86 -0.26 38.01
C ALA A 555 -19.52 -1.41 37.24
N THR A 556 -18.74 -2.44 36.95
CA THR A 556 -19.22 -3.69 36.36
C THR A 556 -20.35 -4.23 37.24
N ARG A 557 -21.55 -4.33 36.67
CA ARG A 557 -22.69 -4.99 37.30
C ARG A 557 -22.62 -6.50 37.12
#